data_AF-A0A1Q6H399-F1
#
_entry.id   AF-A0A1Q6H399-F1
#
_cell.length_a   1.000
_cell.length_b   1.000
_cell.length_c   1.000
_cell.angle_alpha   90.00
_cell.angle_beta   90.00
_cell.angle_gamma   90.00
#
_symmetry.space_group_name_H-M   'P 1'
#
loop_
_entity.id
_entity.type
_entity.pdbx_description
1 polymer ?
#
loop_
_entity_poly.entity_id
_entity_poly.type
_entity_poly.pdbx_seq_one_letter_code
_entity_poly.pdbx_strand_id
1 'polypeptide(L)'
;MNFIPKNHCISTANWDGFTAYWIVRRNRLYLQKIEVCVYDKDNKSDSVYSYDVDALKDVFREYYHNDFIRADWFCGQLRAGRGELVRYVHLGFDRNLEEEIVMTVNNGRIVNCKHYNNFKRPELTFKDVTKDLSMLYPWERFPEITSKRISFICKNFKVTSDGHLVDFEVSSAVCRNPNIDIDDENHPVILEFKKVLRSIYPWEVMYINGKYVMEYNSIVIPLIRDVL
;
A
#
# COMPACT_ATOMS: atom_id res chain seq x y z
N MET A 1 0.96 5.16 32.04
CA MET A 1 1.35 3.79 31.67
C MET A 1 2.86 3.68 31.84
N ASN A 2 3.35 3.11 32.95
CA ASN A 2 4.78 3.15 33.32
C ASN A 2 5.46 1.76 33.26
N PHE A 3 5.05 0.88 32.34
CA PHE A 3 5.74 -0.42 32.17
C PHE A 3 6.70 -0.45 30.97
N ILE A 4 6.54 0.47 30.01
CA ILE A 4 7.45 0.59 28.86
C ILE A 4 8.71 1.34 29.32
N PRO A 5 9.92 0.76 29.16
CA PRO A 5 11.19 1.42 29.50
C PRO A 5 11.38 2.75 28.76
N LYS A 6 12.02 3.74 29.39
CA LYS A 6 12.25 5.06 28.77
C LYS A 6 13.22 5.03 27.59
N ASN A 7 14.12 4.05 27.53
CA ASN A 7 15.09 3.84 26.47
C ASN A 7 14.61 2.83 25.42
N HIS A 8 13.29 2.68 25.26
CA HIS A 8 12.76 1.84 24.19
C HIS A 8 13.12 2.40 22.82
N CYS A 9 13.31 1.51 21.85
CA CYS A 9 13.61 1.85 20.47
C CYS A 9 12.36 2.44 19.80
N ILE A 10 12.48 3.63 19.23
CA ILE A 10 11.46 4.24 18.38
C ILE A 10 12.03 4.35 16.98
N SER A 11 11.27 3.96 15.96
CA SER A 11 11.68 4.11 14.57
C SER A 11 10.52 4.55 13.71
N THR A 12 10.80 4.96 12.47
CA THR A 12 9.75 5.26 11.49
C THR A 12 8.84 4.05 11.24
N ALA A 13 9.32 2.82 11.44
CA ALA A 13 8.55 1.59 11.29
C ALA A 13 7.70 1.23 12.54
N ASN A 14 7.99 1.81 13.71
CA ASN A 14 7.24 1.61 14.94
C ASN A 14 7.44 2.82 15.87
N TRP A 15 6.50 3.75 15.84
CA TRP A 15 6.54 4.98 16.64
C TRP A 15 6.19 4.76 18.10
N ASP A 16 5.42 3.71 18.40
CA ASP A 16 5.04 3.35 19.77
C ASP A 16 6.15 2.57 20.49
N GLY A 17 7.08 1.96 19.72
CA GLY A 17 8.25 1.28 20.24
C GLY A 17 7.99 -0.07 20.91
N PHE A 18 6.77 -0.60 20.77
CA PHE A 18 6.41 -1.94 21.23
C PHE A 18 5.61 -2.70 20.18
N THR A 19 5.58 -4.03 20.30
CA THR A 19 4.77 -4.93 19.47
C THR A 19 3.89 -5.77 20.38
N ALA A 20 2.58 -5.67 20.22
CA ALA A 20 1.62 -6.49 20.96
C ALA A 20 1.22 -7.73 20.16
N TYR A 21 1.22 -8.88 20.81
CA TYR A 21 0.86 -10.16 20.22
C TYR A 21 -0.49 -10.60 20.74
N TRP A 22 -1.37 -11.01 19.83
CA TRP A 22 -2.76 -11.29 20.13
C TRP A 22 -3.16 -12.68 19.65
N ILE A 23 -4.16 -13.26 20.30
CA ILE A 23 -4.81 -14.49 19.84
C ILE A 23 -6.32 -14.29 19.80
N VAL A 24 -6.96 -14.87 18.79
CA VAL A 24 -8.42 -14.99 18.73
C VAL A 24 -8.80 -16.38 19.22
N ARG A 25 -9.63 -16.48 20.26
CA ARG A 25 -10.20 -17.73 20.77
C ARG A 25 -11.71 -17.58 20.92
N ARG A 26 -12.50 -18.50 20.35
CA ARG A 26 -13.97 -18.47 20.41
C ARG A 26 -14.55 -17.07 20.08
N ASN A 27 -14.08 -16.49 18.99
CA ASN A 27 -14.46 -15.14 18.50
C ASN A 27 -14.15 -13.99 19.46
N ARG A 28 -13.18 -14.14 20.37
CA ARG A 28 -12.75 -13.05 21.24
C ARG A 28 -11.24 -12.86 21.16
N LEU A 29 -10.82 -11.59 21.22
CA LEU A 29 -9.44 -11.15 21.13
C LEU A 29 -8.80 -11.08 22.52
N TYR A 30 -7.62 -11.69 22.64
CA TYR A 30 -6.87 -11.74 23.89
C TYR A 30 -5.43 -11.30 23.66
N LEU A 31 -4.91 -10.47 24.55
CA LEU A 31 -3.49 -10.11 24.56
C LEU A 31 -2.69 -11.33 25.06
N GLN A 32 -1.58 -11.64 24.40
CA GLN A 32 -0.69 -12.75 24.77
C GLN A 32 0.61 -12.23 25.38
N LYS A 33 1.19 -11.19 24.77
CA LYS A 33 2.40 -10.53 25.28
C LYS A 33 2.59 -9.18 24.61
N ILE A 34 3.44 -8.36 25.20
CA ILE A 34 4.00 -7.16 24.59
C ILE A 34 5.51 -7.31 24.57
N GLU A 35 6.12 -7.08 23.43
CA GLU A 35 7.57 -7.00 23.29
C GLU A 35 8.00 -5.55 23.06
N VAL A 36 9.08 -5.15 23.72
CA VAL A 36 9.65 -3.81 23.64
C VAL A 36 11.12 -3.94 23.29
N CYS A 37 11.54 -3.34 22.17
CA CYS A 37 12.96 -3.18 21.87
C CYS A 37 13.51 -2.09 22.79
N VAL A 38 14.68 -2.31 23.37
CA VAL A 38 15.36 -1.38 24.26
C VAL A 38 16.81 -1.25 23.83
N TYR A 39 17.26 -0.01 23.64
CA TYR A 39 18.64 0.29 23.29
C TYR A 39 19.46 0.62 24.54
N ASP A 40 20.54 -0.12 24.75
CA ASP A 40 21.54 0.17 25.76
C ASP A 40 22.64 1.03 25.13
N LYS A 41 22.75 2.29 25.60
CA LYS A 41 23.75 3.23 25.10
C LYS A 41 25.17 2.88 25.52
N ASP A 42 25.34 2.27 26.69
CA ASP A 42 26.65 1.97 27.25
C ASP A 42 27.26 0.77 26.52
N ASN A 43 26.45 -0.27 26.30
CA ASN A 43 26.85 -1.47 25.57
C ASN A 43 26.66 -1.38 24.05
N LYS A 44 26.03 -0.29 23.56
CA LYS A 44 25.67 -0.05 22.16
C LYS A 44 24.96 -1.24 21.51
N SER A 45 24.04 -1.85 22.25
CA SER A 45 23.34 -3.06 21.84
C SER A 45 21.84 -2.93 22.03
N ASP A 46 21.11 -3.64 21.16
CA ASP A 46 19.66 -3.80 21.25
C ASP A 46 19.32 -5.04 22.08
N SER A 47 18.26 -4.93 22.88
CA SER A 47 17.66 -6.05 23.62
C SER A 47 16.14 -6.00 23.49
N VAL A 48 15.48 -7.14 23.69
CA VAL A 48 14.01 -7.23 23.66
C VAL A 48 13.51 -7.64 25.03
N TYR A 49 12.66 -6.80 25.61
CA TYR A 49 11.93 -7.13 26.84
C TYR A 49 10.56 -7.67 26.46
N SER A 50 10.24 -8.86 26.94
CA SER A 50 8.95 -9.51 26.71
C SER A 50 8.14 -9.53 27.99
N TYR A 51 6.94 -8.97 27.94
CA TYR A 51 5.97 -8.94 29.03
C TYR A 51 4.80 -9.85 28.67
N ASP A 52 4.67 -10.97 29.36
CA ASP A 52 3.55 -11.90 29.18
C ASP A 52 2.28 -11.43 29.90
N VAL A 53 1.24 -12.25 29.86
CA VAL A 53 -0.06 -11.95 30.49
C VAL A 53 0.08 -11.69 32.00
N ASP A 54 0.92 -12.44 32.70
CA ASP A 54 1.09 -12.30 34.15
C ASP A 54 1.86 -11.03 34.51
N ALA A 55 2.88 -10.67 33.74
CA ALA A 55 3.59 -9.40 33.88
C ALA A 55 2.69 -8.19 33.59
N LEU A 56 1.66 -8.36 32.76
CA LEU A 56 0.75 -7.31 32.33
C LEU A 56 -0.56 -7.24 33.15
N LYS A 57 -0.80 -8.18 34.08
CA LYS A 57 -2.06 -8.30 34.82
C LYS A 57 -2.46 -7.03 35.57
N ASP A 58 -1.49 -6.35 36.19
CA ASP A 58 -1.77 -5.13 36.96
C ASP A 58 -2.02 -3.93 36.06
N VAL A 59 -1.38 -3.89 34.88
CA VAL A 59 -1.57 -2.84 33.88
C VAL A 59 -2.97 -2.92 33.27
N PHE A 60 -3.44 -4.15 32.97
CA PHE A 60 -4.75 -4.41 32.37
C PHE A 60 -5.74 -5.01 33.37
N ARG A 61 -5.68 -4.58 34.64
CA ARG A 61 -6.43 -5.19 35.74
C ARG A 61 -7.93 -5.28 35.48
N GLU A 62 -8.52 -4.24 34.89
CA GLU A 62 -9.96 -4.21 34.56
C GLU A 62 -10.38 -5.22 33.49
N TYR A 63 -9.41 -5.73 32.73
CA TYR A 63 -9.62 -6.62 31.59
C TYR A 63 -9.02 -8.02 31.81
N TYR A 64 -8.38 -8.25 32.94
CA TYR A 64 -7.76 -9.51 33.33
C TYR A 64 -8.79 -10.44 33.97
N HIS A 65 -9.05 -11.59 33.33
CA HIS A 65 -10.01 -12.58 33.82
C HIS A 65 -9.59 -14.00 33.43
N ASN A 66 -9.62 -14.91 34.41
CA ASN A 66 -9.29 -16.33 34.23
C ASN A 66 -7.96 -16.52 33.48
N ASP A 67 -6.91 -15.82 33.91
CA ASP A 67 -5.56 -15.87 33.31
C ASP A 67 -5.47 -15.34 31.88
N PHE A 68 -6.42 -14.51 31.45
CA PHE A 68 -6.40 -13.85 30.14
C PHE A 68 -6.69 -12.35 30.24
N ILE A 69 -6.00 -11.55 29.43
CA ILE A 69 -6.34 -10.14 29.20
C ILE A 69 -7.27 -10.05 27.98
N ARG A 70 -8.53 -9.70 28.22
CA ARG A 70 -9.57 -9.57 27.19
C ARG A 70 -9.53 -8.19 26.57
N ALA A 71 -9.45 -8.08 25.26
CA ALA A 71 -9.46 -6.78 24.57
C ALA A 71 -10.86 -6.13 24.51
N ASP A 72 -11.63 -6.18 25.60
CA ASP A 72 -13.05 -5.80 25.63
C ASP A 72 -13.27 -4.31 25.35
N TRP A 73 -12.22 -3.50 25.47
CA TRP A 73 -12.21 -2.08 25.11
C TRP A 73 -12.11 -1.82 23.60
N PHE A 74 -11.71 -2.82 22.79
CA PHE A 74 -11.39 -2.62 21.39
C PHE A 74 -12.61 -2.80 20.48
N CYS A 75 -12.88 -1.76 19.67
CA CYS A 75 -13.81 -1.75 18.56
C CYS A 75 -13.08 -1.26 17.31
N GLY A 76 -13.13 -2.01 16.21
CA GLY A 76 -12.42 -1.64 15.00
C GLY A 76 -12.24 -2.79 14.02
N GLN A 77 -11.31 -2.64 13.08
CA GLN A 77 -10.95 -3.70 12.14
C GLN A 77 -9.53 -4.19 12.42
N LEU A 78 -9.36 -5.51 12.39
CA LEU A 78 -8.07 -6.16 12.40
C LEU A 78 -7.85 -6.86 11.07
N ARG A 79 -6.59 -6.87 10.63
CA ARG A 79 -6.17 -7.56 9.43
C ARG A 79 -5.08 -8.55 9.79
N ALA A 80 -5.24 -9.78 9.32
CA ALA A 80 -4.23 -10.80 9.38
C ALA A 80 -4.07 -11.43 8.00
N GLY A 81 -2.88 -11.93 7.69
CA GLY A 81 -2.63 -12.62 6.44
C GLY A 81 -1.51 -13.65 6.54
N ARG A 82 -1.43 -14.51 5.54
CA ARG A 82 -0.41 -15.55 5.38
C ARG A 82 -0.13 -15.80 3.89
N GLY A 83 0.97 -16.49 3.62
CA GLY A 83 1.46 -16.73 2.26
C GLY A 83 2.42 -15.65 1.79
N GLU A 84 2.67 -15.62 0.49
CA GLU A 84 3.63 -14.70 -0.12
C GLU A 84 3.12 -13.25 -0.18
N LEU A 85 4.07 -12.32 -0.33
CA LEU A 85 3.77 -10.90 -0.48
C LEU A 85 3.30 -10.60 -1.91
N VAL A 86 2.02 -10.24 -2.04
CA VAL A 86 1.42 -9.87 -3.34
C VAL A 86 1.73 -8.41 -3.68
N ARG A 87 1.55 -7.50 -2.73
CA ARG A 87 1.73 -6.05 -2.89
C ARG A 87 2.34 -5.41 -1.66
N TYR A 88 3.24 -4.45 -1.87
CA TYR A 88 3.83 -3.64 -0.81
C TYR A 88 3.82 -2.17 -1.17
N VAL A 89 3.30 -1.33 -0.27
CA VAL A 89 3.32 0.12 -0.35
C VAL A 89 4.07 0.64 0.87
N HIS A 90 5.22 1.25 0.63
CA HIS A 90 6.09 1.70 1.72
C HIS A 90 5.42 2.75 2.61
N LEU A 91 4.80 3.76 1.99
CA LEU A 91 4.04 4.78 2.71
C LEU A 91 2.72 4.20 3.23
N GLY A 92 2.48 4.36 4.54
CA GLY A 92 1.30 3.83 5.21
C GLY A 92 1.41 2.35 5.61
N PHE A 93 2.58 1.72 5.41
CA PHE A 93 2.85 0.33 5.80
C PHE A 93 1.83 -0.68 5.27
N ASP A 94 1.21 -0.38 4.12
CA ASP A 94 0.20 -1.24 3.53
C ASP A 94 0.85 -2.37 2.73
N ARG A 95 0.47 -3.60 3.05
CA ARG A 95 0.95 -4.81 2.39
C ARG A 95 -0.18 -5.80 2.28
N ASN A 96 -0.26 -6.50 1.16
CA ASN A 96 -1.23 -7.55 0.91
C ASN A 96 -0.52 -8.89 0.77
N LEU A 97 -0.93 -9.88 1.57
CA LEU A 97 -0.51 -11.26 1.43
C LEU A 97 -1.51 -12.06 0.58
N GLU A 98 -1.13 -13.25 0.12
CA GLU A 98 -1.99 -14.10 -0.71
C GLU A 98 -3.33 -14.43 -0.06
N GLU A 99 -3.32 -14.83 1.21
CA GLU A 99 -4.54 -15.07 1.97
C GLU A 99 -4.67 -14.02 3.07
N GLU A 100 -5.78 -13.28 3.08
CA GLU A 100 -6.05 -12.28 4.11
C GLU A 100 -7.43 -12.45 4.73
N ILE A 101 -7.51 -12.08 6.00
CA ILE A 101 -8.77 -11.95 6.72
C ILE A 101 -8.86 -10.55 7.32
N VAL A 102 -9.98 -9.88 7.05
CA VAL A 102 -10.37 -8.63 7.72
C VAL A 102 -11.48 -8.95 8.71
N MET A 103 -11.16 -8.81 10.00
CA MET A 103 -12.03 -9.09 11.11
C MET A 103 -12.61 -7.80 11.66
N THR A 104 -13.93 -7.71 11.75
CA THR A 104 -14.61 -6.61 12.45
C THR A 104 -14.77 -7.00 13.91
N VAL A 105 -14.28 -6.15 14.80
CA VAL A 105 -14.27 -6.36 16.24
C VAL A 105 -15.18 -5.35 16.92
N ASN A 106 -16.03 -5.83 17.82
CA ASN A 106 -16.88 -5.01 18.68
C ASN A 106 -16.73 -5.50 20.13
N ASN A 107 -16.28 -4.61 21.02
CA ASN A 107 -15.99 -4.90 22.42
C ASN A 107 -15.16 -6.19 22.60
N GLY A 108 -14.05 -6.27 21.88
CA GLY A 108 -13.13 -7.43 21.88
C GLY A 108 -13.66 -8.69 21.21
N ARG A 109 -14.90 -8.71 20.71
CA ARG A 109 -15.48 -9.86 20.00
C ARG A 109 -15.41 -9.67 18.49
N ILE A 110 -14.97 -10.71 17.79
CA ILE A 110 -15.07 -10.80 16.33
C ILE A 110 -16.54 -11.01 15.98
N VAL A 111 -17.15 -10.03 15.32
CA VAL A 111 -18.56 -10.05 14.92
C VAL A 111 -18.75 -10.33 13.43
N ASN A 112 -17.70 -10.14 12.63
CA ASN A 112 -17.71 -10.44 11.20
C ASN A 112 -16.29 -10.71 10.69
N CYS A 113 -16.18 -11.56 9.66
CA CYS A 113 -14.93 -11.86 8.98
C CYS A 113 -15.14 -11.76 7.46
N LYS A 114 -14.22 -11.10 6.77
CA LYS A 114 -14.12 -11.14 5.31
C LYS A 114 -12.81 -11.78 4.91
N HIS A 115 -12.88 -12.81 4.09
CA HIS A 115 -11.72 -13.52 3.58
C HIS A 115 -11.41 -13.04 2.16
N TYR A 116 -10.12 -12.88 1.87
CA TYR A 116 -9.62 -12.47 0.57
C TYR A 116 -8.51 -13.40 0.13
N ASN A 117 -8.56 -13.76 -1.15
CA ASN A 117 -7.48 -14.46 -1.84
C ASN A 117 -6.93 -13.47 -2.86
N ASN A 118 -5.82 -12.85 -2.49
CA ASN A 118 -5.12 -11.88 -3.31
C ASN A 118 -4.13 -12.60 -4.22
N PHE A 119 -3.95 -12.07 -5.43
CA PHE A 119 -2.93 -12.59 -6.34
C PHE A 119 -2.41 -11.48 -7.25
N LYS A 120 -1.30 -11.75 -7.91
CA LYS A 120 -0.68 -10.89 -8.91
C LYS A 120 -0.44 -11.67 -10.19
N ARG A 121 -0.78 -11.07 -11.32
CA ARG A 121 -0.46 -11.57 -12.66
C ARG A 121 0.66 -10.71 -13.21
N PRO A 122 1.92 -11.18 -13.15
CA PRO A 122 3.06 -10.42 -13.63
C PRO A 122 2.99 -10.34 -15.15
N GLU A 123 2.79 -9.14 -15.67
CA GLU A 123 2.75 -8.82 -17.10
C GLU A 123 3.48 -7.48 -17.29
N LEU A 124 3.10 -6.64 -18.25
CA LEU A 124 3.79 -5.37 -18.51
C LEU A 124 3.61 -4.37 -17.35
N THR A 125 4.72 -3.79 -16.89
CA THR A 125 4.72 -2.65 -15.97
C THR A 125 4.96 -1.34 -16.73
N PHE A 126 4.70 -0.20 -16.07
CA PHE A 126 5.02 1.11 -16.67
C PHE A 126 6.51 1.27 -17.00
N LYS A 127 7.39 0.61 -16.23
CA LYS A 127 8.85 0.65 -16.48
C LYS A 127 9.19 -0.06 -17.79
N ASP A 128 8.52 -1.17 -18.08
CA ASP A 128 8.79 -1.98 -19.27
C ASP A 128 8.42 -1.24 -20.55
N VAL A 129 7.36 -0.44 -20.52
CA VAL A 129 6.78 0.15 -21.75
C VAL A 129 7.09 1.64 -21.95
N THR A 130 7.82 2.29 -21.04
CA THR A 130 8.08 3.75 -21.12
C THR A 130 8.71 4.15 -22.46
N LYS A 131 9.65 3.33 -22.97
CA LYS A 131 10.29 3.56 -24.28
C LYS A 131 9.31 3.35 -25.42
N ASP A 132 8.56 2.25 -25.40
CA ASP A 132 7.59 1.93 -26.45
C ASP A 132 6.49 2.97 -26.55
N LEU A 133 5.99 3.46 -25.42
CA LEU A 133 5.05 4.58 -25.37
C LEU A 133 5.61 5.84 -26.05
N SER A 134 6.89 6.13 -25.83
CA SER A 134 7.55 7.28 -26.44
C SER A 134 7.67 7.13 -27.96
N MET A 135 7.89 5.91 -28.46
CA MET A 135 7.97 5.61 -29.90
C MET A 135 6.60 5.57 -30.58
N LEU A 136 5.58 5.05 -29.90
CA LEU A 136 4.22 4.93 -30.41
C LEU A 136 3.46 6.26 -30.42
N TYR A 137 3.87 7.21 -29.58
CA TYR A 137 3.23 8.52 -29.50
C TYR A 137 3.47 9.32 -30.80
N PRO A 138 2.42 9.81 -31.48
CA PRO A 138 2.56 10.44 -32.79
C PRO A 138 2.98 11.91 -32.64
N TRP A 139 4.23 12.15 -32.29
CA TRP A 139 4.80 13.48 -32.02
C TRP A 139 4.54 14.50 -33.13
N GLU A 140 4.57 14.06 -34.39
CA GLU A 140 4.37 14.91 -35.57
C GLU A 140 2.97 15.53 -35.66
N ARG A 141 1.97 14.99 -34.95
CA ARG A 141 0.62 15.58 -34.87
C ARG A 141 0.57 16.83 -33.98
N PHE A 142 1.58 17.03 -33.14
CA PHE A 142 1.62 18.08 -32.12
C PHE A 142 2.92 18.89 -32.25
N PRO A 143 3.13 19.61 -33.37
CA PRO A 143 4.35 20.39 -33.61
C PRO A 143 4.54 21.53 -32.59
N GLU A 144 3.46 22.00 -31.95
CA GLU A 144 3.49 22.97 -30.85
C GLU A 144 4.25 22.46 -29.62
N ILE A 145 4.31 21.13 -29.43
CA ILE A 145 5.16 20.51 -28.42
C ILE A 145 6.58 20.48 -28.97
N THR A 146 7.35 21.51 -28.65
CA THR A 146 8.77 21.61 -29.05
C THR A 146 9.72 20.97 -28.04
N SER A 147 9.25 20.73 -26.81
CA SER A 147 10.05 20.10 -25.77
C SER A 147 10.36 18.64 -26.12
N LYS A 148 11.57 18.19 -25.76
CA LYS A 148 11.97 16.79 -25.87
C LYS A 148 11.24 15.87 -24.89
N ARG A 149 10.53 16.42 -23.90
CA ARG A 149 9.83 15.64 -22.89
C ARG A 149 8.47 16.24 -22.58
N ILE A 150 7.46 15.37 -22.59
CA ILE A 150 6.14 15.65 -22.01
C ILE A 150 5.90 14.63 -20.90
N SER A 151 5.35 15.06 -19.77
CA SER A 151 5.04 14.17 -18.64
C SER A 151 3.55 14.21 -18.35
N PHE A 152 2.90 13.06 -18.38
CA PHE A 152 1.48 12.91 -18.12
C PHE A 152 1.25 12.47 -16.68
N ILE A 153 0.49 13.25 -15.92
CA ILE A 153 0.13 12.90 -14.55
C ILE A 153 -1.16 12.10 -14.61
N CYS A 154 -1.04 10.80 -14.36
CA CYS A 154 -2.11 9.82 -14.56
C CYS A 154 -2.59 9.27 -13.22
N LYS A 155 -3.91 9.07 -13.08
CA LYS A 155 -4.53 8.62 -11.82
C LYS A 155 -5.71 7.69 -12.08
N ASN A 156 -6.16 7.03 -11.02
CA ASN A 156 -7.46 6.33 -10.98
C ASN A 156 -7.60 5.24 -12.07
N PHE A 157 -6.53 4.49 -12.32
CA PHE A 157 -6.51 3.42 -13.31
C PHE A 157 -7.53 2.32 -12.99
N LYS A 158 -8.29 1.92 -14.02
CA LYS A 158 -9.21 0.78 -14.00
C LYS A 158 -8.73 -0.24 -15.01
N VAL A 159 -8.52 -1.45 -14.55
CA VAL A 159 -8.00 -2.55 -15.36
C VAL A 159 -8.94 -3.75 -15.24
N THR A 160 -9.10 -4.50 -16.31
CA THR A 160 -9.81 -5.78 -16.30
C THR A 160 -8.95 -6.87 -15.66
N SER A 161 -9.57 -8.03 -15.40
CA SER A 161 -8.87 -9.18 -14.83
C SER A 161 -7.73 -9.73 -15.71
N ASP A 162 -7.85 -9.58 -17.03
CA ASP A 162 -6.90 -10.05 -18.04
C ASP A 162 -5.84 -8.99 -18.42
N GLY A 163 -5.89 -7.79 -17.84
CA GLY A 163 -4.84 -6.78 -18.04
C GLY A 163 -5.16 -5.70 -19.07
N HIS A 164 -6.41 -5.56 -19.52
CA HIS A 164 -6.83 -4.44 -20.37
C HIS A 164 -7.07 -3.19 -19.55
N LEU A 165 -6.42 -2.10 -19.95
CA LEU A 165 -6.67 -0.77 -19.37
C LEU A 165 -8.02 -0.23 -19.88
N VAL A 166 -9.01 -0.16 -18.98
CA VAL A 166 -10.37 0.27 -19.29
C VAL A 166 -10.48 1.79 -19.26
N ASP A 167 -9.98 2.39 -18.19
CA ASP A 167 -10.21 3.80 -17.90
C ASP A 167 -9.14 4.34 -16.96
N PHE A 168 -8.86 5.64 -17.05
CA PHE A 168 -7.96 6.37 -16.18
C PHE A 168 -8.08 7.87 -16.44
N GLU A 169 -7.70 8.65 -15.45
CA GLU A 169 -7.64 10.10 -15.50
C GLU A 169 -6.24 10.55 -15.91
N VAL A 170 -6.17 11.59 -16.75
CA VAL A 170 -4.94 12.35 -16.96
C VAL A 170 -5.19 13.76 -16.47
N SER A 171 -4.65 14.10 -15.31
CA SER A 171 -4.94 15.38 -14.67
C SER A 171 -4.25 16.54 -15.37
N SER A 172 -3.04 16.31 -15.88
CA SER A 172 -2.37 17.27 -16.76
C SER A 172 -1.23 16.64 -17.56
N ALA A 173 -0.82 17.34 -18.62
CA ALA A 173 0.38 17.05 -19.38
C ALA A 173 1.33 18.24 -19.34
N VAL A 174 2.55 18.01 -18.86
CA VAL A 174 3.52 19.07 -18.57
C VAL A 174 4.76 18.92 -19.41
N CYS A 175 5.14 20.00 -20.11
CA CYS A 175 6.44 20.17 -20.75
C CYS A 175 7.25 21.22 -20.00
N ARG A 176 8.57 20.99 -19.95
CA ARG A 176 9.53 22.00 -19.47
C ARG A 176 10.37 22.44 -20.66
N ASN A 177 10.65 23.75 -20.74
CA ASN A 177 11.43 24.40 -21.79
C ASN A 177 10.87 24.21 -23.22
N PRO A 178 9.88 25.03 -23.65
CA PRO A 178 9.15 26.02 -22.86
C PRO A 178 8.18 25.35 -21.86
N ASN A 179 7.79 26.09 -20.81
CA ASN A 179 6.76 25.59 -19.88
C ASN A 179 5.41 25.59 -20.60
N ILE A 180 4.87 24.40 -20.83
CA ILE A 180 3.52 24.19 -21.34
C ILE A 180 2.83 23.29 -20.33
N ASP A 181 1.67 23.72 -19.84
CA ASP A 181 0.81 22.93 -18.97
C ASP A 181 -0.55 22.77 -19.65
N ILE A 182 -1.01 21.54 -19.76
CA ILE A 182 -2.26 21.17 -20.42
C ILE A 182 -3.11 20.46 -19.38
N ASP A 183 -4.06 21.18 -18.81
CA ASP A 183 -4.96 20.70 -17.75
C ASP A 183 -6.33 20.24 -18.28
N ASP A 184 -6.64 20.50 -19.56
CA ASP A 184 -7.88 20.02 -20.17
C ASP A 184 -7.71 18.55 -20.59
N GLU A 185 -8.37 17.65 -19.87
CA GLU A 185 -8.36 16.21 -20.13
C GLU A 185 -8.87 15.84 -21.54
N ASN A 186 -9.63 16.72 -22.20
CA ASN A 186 -10.09 16.55 -23.58
C ASN A 186 -9.15 17.14 -24.63
N HIS A 187 -8.01 17.71 -24.21
CA HIS A 187 -7.03 18.25 -25.13
C HIS A 187 -6.49 17.13 -26.05
N PRO A 188 -6.34 17.38 -27.37
CA PRO A 188 -5.92 16.35 -28.33
C PRO A 188 -4.64 15.58 -27.96
N VAL A 189 -3.66 16.25 -27.35
CA VAL A 189 -2.42 15.66 -26.81
C VAL A 189 -2.73 14.57 -25.76
N ILE A 190 -3.59 14.88 -24.80
CA ILE A 190 -3.98 13.94 -23.74
C ILE A 190 -4.83 12.80 -24.33
N LEU A 191 -5.79 13.11 -25.21
CA LEU A 191 -6.62 12.09 -25.86
C LEU A 191 -5.79 11.10 -26.66
N GLU A 192 -4.76 11.56 -27.38
CA GLU A 192 -3.89 10.67 -28.15
C GLU A 192 -3.00 9.84 -27.24
N PHE A 193 -2.47 10.42 -26.15
CA PHE A 193 -1.75 9.67 -25.12
C PHE A 193 -2.64 8.57 -24.52
N LYS A 194 -3.91 8.88 -24.22
CA LYS A 194 -4.87 7.90 -23.71
C LYS A 194 -5.08 6.74 -24.69
N LYS A 195 -5.16 7.00 -26.00
CA LYS A 195 -5.28 5.95 -27.01
C LYS A 195 -4.04 5.07 -27.06
N VAL A 196 -2.84 5.67 -27.09
CA VAL A 196 -1.57 4.94 -27.12
C VAL A 196 -1.44 4.07 -25.87
N LEU A 197 -1.67 4.61 -24.67
CA LEU A 197 -1.58 3.83 -23.43
C LEU A 197 -2.57 2.66 -23.38
N ARG A 198 -3.80 2.85 -23.90
CA ARG A 198 -4.82 1.79 -24.00
C ARG A 198 -4.46 0.69 -25.00
N SER A 199 -3.59 0.96 -25.99
CA SER A 199 -3.13 -0.05 -26.95
C SER A 199 -2.10 -1.02 -26.36
N ILE A 200 -1.48 -0.66 -25.24
CA ILE A 200 -0.56 -1.54 -24.52
C ILE A 200 -1.37 -2.56 -23.73
N TYR A 201 -1.03 -3.84 -23.90
CA TYR A 201 -1.66 -4.98 -23.26
C TYR A 201 -0.76 -6.22 -23.39
N PRO A 202 -0.75 -7.16 -22.42
CA PRO A 202 -1.43 -7.12 -21.12
C PRO A 202 -0.63 -6.34 -20.06
N TRP A 203 -1.34 -5.59 -19.22
CA TRP A 203 -0.76 -4.93 -18.05
C TRP A 203 -0.67 -5.86 -16.85
N GLU A 204 0.32 -5.65 -15.98
CA GLU A 204 0.36 -6.27 -14.66
C GLU A 204 -0.91 -5.91 -13.88
N VAL A 205 -1.56 -6.92 -13.32
CA VAL A 205 -2.77 -6.75 -12.51
C VAL A 205 -2.64 -7.50 -11.20
N MET A 206 -3.02 -6.83 -10.12
CA MET A 206 -3.24 -7.47 -8.83
C MET A 206 -4.73 -7.54 -8.53
N TYR A 207 -5.17 -8.67 -8.01
CA TYR A 207 -6.48 -8.79 -7.38
C TYR A 207 -6.31 -8.63 -5.88
N ILE A 208 -6.76 -7.51 -5.34
CA ILE A 208 -6.56 -7.12 -3.95
C ILE A 208 -7.91 -6.85 -3.30
N ASN A 209 -8.23 -7.54 -2.21
CA ASN A 209 -9.43 -7.33 -1.39
C ASN A 209 -10.73 -7.26 -2.20
N GLY A 210 -10.85 -8.10 -3.24
CA GLY A 210 -12.03 -8.18 -4.10
C GLY A 210 -12.03 -7.22 -5.30
N LYS A 211 -10.92 -6.53 -5.59
CA LYS A 211 -10.82 -5.57 -6.70
C LYS A 211 -9.57 -5.78 -7.53
N TYR A 212 -9.67 -5.61 -8.84
CA TYR A 212 -8.52 -5.53 -9.73
C TYR A 212 -7.90 -4.13 -9.64
N VAL A 213 -6.59 -4.08 -9.40
CA VAL A 213 -5.81 -2.86 -9.23
C VAL A 213 -4.46 -2.99 -9.92
N MET A 214 -3.90 -1.86 -10.35
CA MET A 214 -2.51 -1.77 -10.81
C MET A 214 -1.59 -1.35 -9.65
N GLU A 215 -0.28 -1.43 -9.85
CA GLU A 215 0.74 -1.07 -8.85
C GLU A 215 0.52 0.35 -8.29
N TYR A 216 0.29 1.31 -9.19
CA TYR A 216 0.16 2.72 -8.86
C TYR A 216 -1.27 3.21 -9.07
N ASN A 217 -1.86 3.85 -8.05
CA ASN A 217 -3.10 4.61 -8.23
C ASN A 217 -2.86 6.00 -8.84
N SER A 218 -1.63 6.50 -8.76
CA SER A 218 -1.19 7.77 -9.33
C SER A 218 0.27 7.62 -9.77
N ILE A 219 0.59 7.99 -11.01
CA ILE A 219 1.93 7.91 -11.56
C ILE A 219 2.15 9.05 -12.56
N VAL A 220 3.40 9.50 -12.68
CA VAL A 220 3.82 10.41 -13.74
C VAL A 220 4.51 9.60 -14.83
N ILE A 221 3.98 9.65 -16.05
CA ILE A 221 4.48 8.90 -17.20
C ILE A 221 5.18 9.89 -18.14
N PRO A 222 6.53 9.89 -18.20
CA PRO A 222 7.25 10.72 -19.15
C PRO A 222 7.30 10.05 -20.52
N LEU A 223 7.01 10.82 -21.57
CA LEU A 223 7.41 10.48 -22.93
C LEU A 223 8.60 11.32 -23.34
N ILE A 224 9.55 10.69 -24.02
CA ILE A 224 10.77 11.32 -24.50
C ILE A 224 10.77 11.28 -26.02
N ARG A 225 10.83 12.44 -26.66
CA ARG A 225 11.03 12.54 -28.10
C ARG A 225 12.49 12.23 -28.38
N ASP A 226 12.77 10.99 -28.75
CA ASP A 226 14.09 10.62 -29.27
C ASP A 226 14.33 11.42 -30.55
N VAL A 227 15.40 12.23 -30.54
CA VAL A 227 15.89 12.89 -31.73
C VAL A 227 16.86 11.91 -32.36
N LEU A 228 16.43 11.18 -33.39
CA LEU A 228 17.34 10.45 -34.27
C LEU A 228 18.36 11.42 -34.89
#